data_AF-A0A7W4CUH2-F1
#
_entry.id   AF-A0A7W4CUH2-F1
#
_cell.length_a   1.000
_cell.length_b   1.000
_cell.length_c   1.000
_cell.angle_alpha   90.00
_cell.angle_beta   90.00
_cell.angle_gamma   90.00
#
_symmetry.space_group_name_H-M   'P 1'
#
loop_
_entity.id
_entity.type
_entity.pdbx_description
1 polymer ?
#
loop_
_entity_poly.entity_id
_entity_poly.type
_entity_poly.pdbx_seq_one_letter_code
_entity_poly.pdbx_strand_id
1 'polypeptide(L)'
;MTTPGRTVTVTATPTRTTSTSAAPSVPVDVYTTPGHHAVNGREWFTRCEPYSQTTRCRTDIWAHQVKLVDNKPQWVGGWAFNNLTYLPMDRATWGGNPLANTGAWTSPDGRRWSTECGTATTGRNACRSFIWTKVWEPVSKGSATFHQVDQWVFNNLVRFK
;
A
#
# COMPACT_ATOMS: atom_id res chain seq x y z
N MET A 1 33.78 27.57 -74.37
CA MET A 1 34.23 26.29 -73.78
C MET A 1 34.11 26.43 -72.27
N THR A 2 33.16 25.74 -71.64
CA THR A 2 32.96 25.82 -70.19
C THR A 2 32.49 24.45 -69.70
N THR A 3 33.34 23.74 -68.97
CA THR A 3 33.05 22.45 -68.35
C THR A 3 32.49 22.67 -66.94
N PRO A 4 31.35 22.10 -66.55
CA PRO A 4 30.83 22.24 -65.19
C PRO A 4 31.51 21.28 -64.20
N GLY A 5 31.90 21.82 -63.06
CA GLY A 5 32.51 21.10 -61.93
C GLY A 5 31.48 20.27 -61.14
N ARG A 6 31.92 19.11 -60.66
CA ARG A 6 31.12 18.12 -59.94
C ARG A 6 31.20 18.36 -58.43
N THR A 7 30.07 18.69 -57.81
CA THR A 7 29.91 18.81 -56.35
C THR A 7 29.82 17.42 -55.71
N VAL A 8 30.58 17.20 -54.63
CA VAL A 8 30.54 15.97 -53.83
C VAL A 8 29.86 16.27 -52.49
N THR A 9 28.74 15.60 -52.21
CA THR A 9 27.99 15.70 -50.95
C THR A 9 28.55 14.69 -49.95
N VAL A 10 29.00 15.17 -48.78
CA VAL A 10 29.47 14.32 -47.67
C VAL A 10 28.34 14.11 -46.67
N THR A 11 27.90 12.86 -46.50
CA THR A 11 26.86 12.46 -45.54
C THR A 11 27.50 12.25 -44.16
N ALA A 12 27.11 13.04 -43.16
CA ALA A 12 27.54 12.84 -41.78
C ALA A 12 26.82 11.62 -41.17
N THR A 13 27.58 10.71 -40.56
CA THR A 13 27.07 9.52 -39.87
C THR A 13 26.69 9.89 -38.43
N PRO A 14 25.48 9.56 -37.93
CA PRO A 14 25.08 9.91 -36.57
C PRO A 14 25.80 9.03 -35.54
N THR A 15 26.53 9.66 -34.62
CA THR A 15 27.18 9.00 -33.48
C THR A 15 26.11 8.51 -32.49
N ARG A 16 26.08 7.20 -32.24
CA ARG A 16 25.15 6.56 -31.30
C ARG A 16 25.57 6.87 -29.86
N THR A 17 24.87 7.80 -29.21
CA THR A 17 25.00 8.04 -27.77
C THR A 17 24.55 6.79 -27.01
N THR A 18 25.46 6.12 -26.32
CA THR A 18 25.13 5.05 -25.37
C THR A 18 24.35 5.66 -24.20
N SER A 19 23.03 5.47 -24.21
CA SER A 19 22.18 5.77 -23.05
C SER A 19 22.60 4.85 -21.90
N THR A 20 23.22 5.43 -20.88
CA THR A 20 23.48 4.75 -19.61
C THR A 20 22.15 4.33 -19.02
N SER A 21 21.85 3.02 -19.06
CA SER A 21 20.68 2.43 -18.41
C SER A 21 20.71 2.79 -16.93
N ALA A 22 19.72 3.54 -16.45
CA ALA A 22 19.56 3.82 -15.03
C ALA A 22 19.46 2.50 -14.25
N ALA A 23 20.17 2.41 -13.12
CA ALA A 23 20.05 1.28 -12.22
C ALA A 23 18.59 1.15 -11.75
N PRO A 24 18.05 -0.07 -11.57
CA PRO A 24 16.69 -0.26 -11.08
C PRO A 24 16.56 0.38 -9.70
N SER A 25 15.59 1.28 -9.53
CA SER A 25 15.27 1.87 -8.25
C SER A 25 14.81 0.79 -7.28
N VAL A 26 15.36 0.75 -6.06
CA VAL A 26 14.83 -0.09 -4.99
C VAL A 26 13.35 0.26 -4.80
N PRO A 27 12.42 -0.71 -4.83
CA PRO A 27 11.01 -0.43 -4.58
C PRO A 27 10.83 0.24 -3.21
N VAL A 28 10.14 1.36 -3.17
CA VAL A 28 9.84 2.05 -1.90
C VAL A 28 8.82 1.24 -1.11
N ASP A 29 9.10 1.04 0.18
CA ASP A 29 8.13 0.45 1.10
C ASP A 29 7.12 1.52 1.55
N VAL A 30 6.01 1.59 0.83
CA VAL A 30 4.94 2.55 1.10
C VAL A 30 4.36 2.42 2.51
N TYR A 31 4.54 1.28 3.20
CA TYR A 31 3.96 1.04 4.52
C TYR A 31 4.79 1.59 5.68
N THR A 32 6.05 1.96 5.42
CA THR A 32 7.00 2.36 6.46
C THR A 32 7.78 3.62 6.13
N THR A 33 7.84 4.04 4.86
CA THR A 33 8.55 5.26 4.46
C THR A 33 7.59 6.46 4.48
N PRO A 34 7.82 7.48 5.33
CA PRO A 34 6.98 8.67 5.35
C PRO A 34 6.96 9.43 4.02
N GLY A 35 5.88 10.18 3.78
CA GLY A 35 5.71 11.03 2.61
C GLY A 35 4.71 10.48 1.59
N HIS A 36 4.64 11.18 0.46
CA HIS A 36 3.81 10.81 -0.69
C HIS A 36 4.59 9.92 -1.66
N HIS A 37 3.97 8.85 -2.15
CA HIS A 37 4.58 7.90 -3.06
C HIS A 37 3.62 7.50 -4.19
N ALA A 38 4.12 7.50 -5.42
CA ALA A 38 3.42 6.92 -6.56
C ALA A 38 4.01 5.53 -6.86
N VAL A 39 3.27 4.46 -6.53
CA VAL A 39 3.74 3.07 -6.68
C VAL A 39 2.65 2.20 -7.28
N ASN A 40 3.01 1.44 -8.33
CA ASN A 40 2.10 0.54 -9.06
C ASN A 40 0.82 1.24 -9.57
N GLY A 41 0.96 2.49 -10.03
CA GLY A 41 -0.16 3.28 -10.55
C GLY A 41 -1.14 3.75 -9.47
N ARG A 42 -0.71 3.80 -8.21
CA ARG A 42 -1.50 4.28 -7.07
C ARG A 42 -0.75 5.32 -6.27
N GLU A 43 -1.49 6.27 -5.71
CA GLU A 43 -0.96 7.26 -4.79
C GLU A 43 -1.09 6.77 -3.35
N TRP A 44 -0.01 6.93 -2.61
CA TRP A 44 0.13 6.53 -1.22
C TRP A 44 0.63 7.71 -0.40
N PHE A 45 0.17 7.80 0.84
CA PHE A 45 0.65 8.78 1.79
C PHE A 45 0.88 8.11 3.13
N THR A 46 2.11 8.18 3.64
CA THR A 46 2.47 7.56 4.90
C THR A 46 3.01 8.60 5.87
N ARG A 47 2.55 8.51 7.12
CA ARG A 47 3.08 9.28 8.24
C ARG A 47 3.41 8.33 9.38
N CYS A 48 4.48 8.60 10.11
CA CYS A 48 4.90 7.76 11.21
C CYS A 48 5.04 8.58 12.49
N GLU A 49 4.65 7.98 13.61
CA GLU A 49 4.76 8.58 14.93
C GLU A 49 5.46 7.61 15.90
N PRO A 50 6.18 8.10 16.92
CA PRO A 50 6.55 7.28 18.07
C PRO A 50 5.29 6.65 18.68
N TYR A 51 5.35 5.36 18.99
CA TYR A 51 4.23 4.61 19.56
C TYR A 51 4.74 3.58 20.57
N SER A 52 4.68 3.96 21.85
CA SER A 52 5.22 3.14 22.94
C SER A 52 6.69 2.75 22.66
N GLN A 53 7.01 1.46 22.60
CA GLN A 53 8.36 0.93 22.37
C GLN A 53 8.71 0.75 20.88
N THR A 54 7.84 1.17 19.96
CA THR A 54 8.07 1.10 18.51
C THR A 54 7.68 2.42 17.83
N THR A 55 7.78 2.46 16.51
CA THR A 55 7.20 3.50 15.66
C THR A 55 5.98 2.91 14.97
N ARG A 56 4.89 3.68 14.89
CA ARG A 56 3.70 3.30 14.14
C ARG A 56 3.54 4.20 12.94
N CYS A 57 3.46 3.60 11.76
CA CYS A 57 3.16 4.28 10.52
C CYS A 57 1.70 4.08 10.16
N ARG A 58 1.03 5.15 9.77
CA ARG A 58 -0.27 5.11 9.12
C ARG A 58 -0.07 5.35 7.63
N THR A 59 -0.59 4.42 6.83
CA THR A 59 -0.61 4.52 5.38
C THR A 59 -2.04 4.75 4.92
N ASP A 60 -2.23 5.85 4.21
CA ASP A 60 -3.44 6.15 3.45
C ASP A 60 -3.14 5.93 1.95
N ILE A 61 -4.16 5.52 1.20
CA ILE A 61 -4.10 5.28 -0.25
C ILE A 61 -5.17 6.13 -0.93
N TRP A 62 -4.87 6.69 -2.10
CA TRP A 62 -5.90 7.33 -2.91
C TRP A 62 -6.74 6.26 -3.61
N ALA A 63 -8.03 6.19 -3.28
CA ALA A 63 -8.94 5.19 -3.82
C ALA A 63 -10.39 5.68 -3.86
N HIS A 64 -11.21 5.01 -4.67
CA HIS A 64 -12.66 5.06 -4.56
C HIS A 64 -13.10 3.99 -3.55
N GLN A 65 -13.83 4.40 -2.52
CA GLN A 65 -14.42 3.50 -1.53
C GLN A 65 -15.93 3.74 -1.42
N VAL A 66 -16.68 2.72 -1.01
CA VAL A 66 -18.09 2.90 -0.68
C VAL A 66 -18.20 3.48 0.72
N LYS A 67 -18.80 4.66 0.86
CA LYS A 67 -19.06 5.33 2.14
C LYS A 67 -20.53 5.69 2.24
N LEU A 68 -21.06 5.82 3.46
CA LEU A 68 -22.37 6.45 3.65
C LEU A 68 -22.20 7.96 3.52
N VAL A 69 -22.94 8.55 2.58
CA VAL A 69 -23.11 9.99 2.42
C VAL A 69 -24.61 10.22 2.49
N ASP A 70 -25.06 11.07 3.42
CA ASP A 70 -26.49 11.32 3.69
C ASP A 70 -27.31 10.03 3.86
N ASN A 71 -26.78 9.08 4.65
CA ASN A 71 -27.34 7.75 4.89
C ASN A 71 -27.51 6.87 3.64
N LYS A 72 -26.86 7.21 2.52
CA LYS A 72 -26.86 6.41 1.29
C LYS A 72 -25.45 5.93 0.98
N PRO A 73 -25.24 4.63 0.69
CA PRO A 73 -23.95 4.14 0.23
C PRO A 73 -23.63 4.71 -1.15
N GLN A 74 -22.44 5.31 -1.30
CA GLN A 74 -21.98 5.95 -2.52
C GLN A 74 -20.48 5.72 -2.71
N TRP A 75 -20.04 5.68 -3.97
CA TRP A 75 -18.62 5.73 -4.29
C TRP A 75 -18.06 7.12 -3.98
N VAL A 76 -17.05 7.16 -3.12
CA VAL A 76 -16.35 8.39 -2.74
C VAL A 76 -14.87 8.21 -3.05
N GLY A 77 -14.34 9.08 -3.91
CA GLY A 77 -12.91 9.16 -4.20
C GLY A 77 -12.18 10.01 -3.17
N GLY A 78 -10.98 9.60 -2.78
CA GLY A 78 -10.09 10.40 -1.94
C GLY A 78 -9.07 9.56 -1.18
N TRP A 79 -8.39 10.19 -0.24
CA TRP A 79 -7.51 9.51 0.70
C TRP A 79 -8.33 8.60 1.62
N ALA A 80 -7.97 7.32 1.63
CA ALA A 80 -8.58 6.29 2.42
C ALA A 80 -7.53 5.61 3.30
N PHE A 81 -7.91 5.23 4.51
CA PHE A 81 -7.06 4.40 5.35
C PHE A 81 -6.77 3.08 4.64
N ASN A 82 -5.49 2.73 4.50
CA ASN A 82 -5.08 1.41 4.06
C ASN A 82 -4.76 0.51 5.25
N ASN A 83 -3.79 0.92 6.08
CA ASN A 83 -3.40 0.17 7.26
C ASN A 83 -2.55 0.99 8.25
N LEU A 84 -2.41 0.45 9.45
CA LEU A 84 -1.32 0.78 10.37
C LEU A 84 -0.18 -0.22 10.21
N THR A 85 1.06 0.23 10.36
CA THR A 85 2.26 -0.62 10.41
C THR A 85 3.03 -0.31 11.67
N TYR A 86 3.21 -1.31 12.53
CA TYR A 86 4.15 -1.23 13.64
C TYR A 86 5.53 -1.66 13.15
N LEU A 87 6.49 -0.73 13.20
CA LEU A 87 7.83 -0.96 12.69
C LEU A 87 8.57 -2.07 13.46
N PRO A 88 9.60 -2.69 12.85
CA PRO A 88 10.32 -3.80 13.44
C PRO A 88 10.76 -3.56 14.88
N MET A 89 10.26 -4.40 15.77
CA MET A 89 10.66 -4.55 17.16
C MET A 89 10.86 -6.04 17.45
N ASP A 90 11.64 -6.38 18.46
CA ASP A 90 11.85 -7.78 18.83
C ASP A 90 10.52 -8.46 19.17
N ARG A 91 10.32 -9.68 18.65
CA ARG A 91 9.08 -10.42 18.85
C ARG A 91 8.79 -10.67 20.33
N ALA A 92 9.83 -10.87 21.14
CA ALA A 92 9.72 -11.04 22.58
C ALA A 92 9.13 -9.80 23.28
N THR A 93 9.43 -8.59 22.79
CA THR A 93 8.91 -7.34 23.37
C THR A 93 7.40 -7.19 23.19
N TRP A 94 6.82 -7.81 22.16
CA TRP A 94 5.37 -7.86 21.99
C TRP A 94 4.68 -8.77 23.01
N GLY A 95 5.39 -9.73 23.59
CA GLY A 95 4.86 -10.67 24.58
C GLY A 95 3.54 -11.32 24.14
N GLY A 96 2.53 -11.28 25.02
CA GLY A 96 1.19 -11.81 24.78
C GLY A 96 0.27 -10.90 23.95
N ASN A 97 0.77 -9.81 23.35
CA ASN A 97 -0.10 -8.91 22.58
C ASN A 97 -0.70 -9.65 21.37
N PRO A 98 -2.03 -9.65 21.21
CA PRO A 98 -2.70 -10.42 20.15
C PRO A 98 -2.46 -9.87 18.73
N LEU A 99 -1.95 -8.64 18.58
CA LEU A 99 -1.55 -8.09 17.27
C LEU A 99 -0.27 -8.76 16.72
N ALA A 100 0.53 -9.41 17.58
CA ALA A 100 1.81 -10.03 17.24
C ALA A 100 1.80 -11.57 17.36
N ASN A 101 0.62 -12.16 17.60
CA ASN A 101 0.43 -13.58 17.82
C ASN A 101 -0.79 -14.08 17.05
N THR A 102 -0.64 -15.22 16.37
CA THR A 102 -1.75 -15.81 15.62
C THR A 102 -2.91 -16.18 16.54
N GLY A 103 -4.14 -15.83 16.15
CA GLY A 103 -5.33 -16.11 16.93
C GLY A 103 -6.49 -15.18 16.59
N ALA A 104 -7.60 -15.36 17.29
CA ALA A 104 -8.76 -14.48 17.22
C ALA A 104 -9.17 -14.05 18.63
N TRP A 105 -9.65 -12.82 18.78
CA TRP A 105 -10.06 -12.28 20.07
C TRP A 105 -11.11 -11.20 19.90
N THR A 106 -11.75 -10.84 21.01
CA THR A 106 -12.64 -9.67 21.09
C THR A 106 -11.94 -8.63 21.95
N SER A 107 -11.78 -7.41 21.45
CA SER A 107 -11.21 -6.31 22.23
C SER A 107 -12.23 -5.80 23.28
N PRO A 108 -11.78 -5.07 24.32
CA PRO A 108 -12.66 -4.55 25.37
C PRO A 108 -13.82 -3.67 24.87
N ASP A 109 -13.67 -3.06 23.69
CA ASP A 109 -14.70 -2.27 23.00
C ASP A 109 -15.68 -3.13 22.18
N GLY A 110 -15.60 -4.46 22.27
CA GLY A 110 -16.48 -5.42 21.62
C GLY A 110 -16.13 -5.75 20.17
N ARG A 111 -15.07 -5.17 19.59
CA ARG A 111 -14.67 -5.50 18.21
C ARG A 111 -14.04 -6.89 18.16
N ARG A 112 -14.40 -7.66 17.14
CA ARG A 112 -13.81 -8.98 16.86
C ARG A 112 -12.59 -8.81 15.95
N TRP A 113 -11.52 -9.52 16.28
CA TRP A 113 -10.21 -9.45 15.64
C TRP A 113 -9.69 -10.83 15.28
N SER A 114 -8.85 -10.88 14.25
CA SER A 114 -8.07 -12.06 13.89
C SER A 114 -6.68 -11.63 13.45
N THR A 115 -5.64 -12.33 13.91
CA THR A 115 -4.24 -12.14 13.51
C THR A 115 -3.71 -13.42 12.89
N GLU A 116 -3.02 -13.29 11.77
CA GLU A 116 -2.17 -14.32 11.18
C GLU A 116 -0.71 -13.85 11.20
N CYS A 117 0.23 -14.77 11.47
CA CYS A 117 1.65 -14.46 11.52
C CYS A 117 2.45 -15.47 10.71
N GLY A 118 3.56 -15.02 10.12
CA GLY A 118 4.53 -15.92 9.50
C GLY A 118 4.02 -16.69 8.28
N THR A 119 2.89 -16.30 7.68
CA THR A 119 2.34 -16.93 6.49
C THR A 119 3.06 -16.46 5.24
N ALA A 120 2.86 -17.16 4.11
CA ALA A 120 3.38 -16.72 2.82
C ALA A 120 2.89 -15.31 2.45
N THR A 121 1.67 -14.95 2.88
CA THR A 121 1.04 -13.66 2.60
C THR A 121 1.53 -12.56 3.53
N THR A 122 1.78 -12.86 4.81
CA THR A 122 2.29 -11.87 5.78
C THR A 122 3.79 -11.65 5.66
N GLY A 123 4.55 -12.68 5.26
CA GLY A 123 5.99 -12.77 5.43
C GLY A 123 6.35 -13.42 6.77
N ARG A 124 7.52 -14.08 6.83
CA ARG A 124 7.98 -14.86 7.99
C ARG A 124 8.16 -14.01 9.27
N ASN A 125 8.58 -12.74 9.12
CA ASN A 125 8.85 -11.82 10.22
C ASN A 125 7.74 -10.75 10.37
N ALA A 126 6.48 -11.14 10.16
CA ALA A 126 5.37 -10.21 10.35
C ALA A 126 4.07 -10.90 10.73
N CYS A 127 3.13 -10.10 11.23
CA CYS A 127 1.75 -10.47 11.47
C CYS A 127 0.80 -9.47 10.81
N ARG A 128 -0.33 -9.94 10.28
CA ARG A 128 -1.44 -9.11 9.81
C ARG A 128 -2.64 -9.33 10.71
N SER A 129 -3.28 -8.24 11.14
CA SER A 129 -4.50 -8.28 11.91
C SER A 129 -5.67 -7.68 11.14
N PHE A 130 -6.83 -8.28 11.32
CA PHE A 130 -8.09 -8.00 10.64
C PHE A 130 -9.16 -7.72 11.68
N ILE A 131 -10.10 -6.83 11.34
CA ILE A 131 -11.28 -6.52 12.16
C ILE A 131 -12.50 -7.08 11.46
N TRP A 132 -13.38 -7.75 12.20
CA TRP A 132 -14.69 -8.15 11.71
C TRP A 132 -15.63 -6.96 11.75
N THR A 133 -16.13 -6.55 10.60
CA THR A 133 -17.01 -5.38 10.50
C THR A 133 -18.00 -5.52 9.36
N LYS A 134 -19.07 -4.74 9.44
CA LYS A 134 -20.05 -4.59 8.37
C LYS A 134 -19.56 -3.54 7.38
N VAL A 135 -19.49 -3.90 6.10
CA VAL A 135 -19.11 -2.98 5.02
C VAL A 135 -20.17 -2.98 3.92
N TRP A 136 -20.16 -1.92 3.11
CA TRP A 136 -20.96 -1.86 1.89
C TRP A 136 -20.12 -2.32 0.71
N GLU A 137 -20.62 -3.31 -0.03
CA GLU A 137 -20.02 -3.81 -1.26
C GLU A 137 -20.95 -3.56 -2.45
N PRO A 138 -20.39 -3.21 -3.62
CA PRO A 138 -21.19 -3.11 -4.83
C PRO A 138 -21.69 -4.52 -5.22
N VAL A 139 -22.94 -4.64 -5.67
CA VAL A 139 -23.52 -5.94 -6.06
C VAL A 139 -22.81 -6.59 -7.26
N SER A 140 -22.07 -5.79 -8.02
CA SER A 140 -21.16 -6.22 -9.08
C SER A 140 -20.08 -5.15 -9.28
N LYS A 141 -18.98 -5.49 -9.97
CA LYS A 141 -17.87 -4.57 -10.20
C LYS A 141 -18.35 -3.28 -10.88
N GLY A 142 -18.15 -2.13 -10.23
CA GLY A 142 -18.56 -0.81 -10.73
C GLY A 142 -20.04 -0.46 -10.52
N SER A 143 -20.83 -1.32 -9.86
CA SER A 143 -22.23 -1.04 -9.58
C SER A 143 -22.41 0.17 -8.65
N ALA A 144 -23.49 0.92 -8.86
CA ALA A 144 -24.01 1.95 -7.95
C ALA A 144 -25.05 1.39 -6.96
N THR A 145 -25.34 0.10 -7.04
CA THR A 145 -26.18 -0.62 -6.06
C THR A 145 -25.27 -1.37 -5.11
N PHE A 146 -25.55 -1.27 -3.82
CA PHE A 146 -24.72 -1.82 -2.76
C PHE A 146 -25.53 -2.72 -1.84
N HIS A 147 -24.83 -3.65 -1.19
CA HIS A 147 -25.38 -4.49 -0.13
C HIS A 147 -24.41 -4.52 1.05
N GLN A 148 -24.92 -4.80 2.24
CA GLN A 148 -24.09 -4.92 3.43
C GLN A 148 -23.62 -6.36 3.62
N VAL A 149 -22.34 -6.52 3.91
CA VAL A 149 -21.73 -7.81 4.24
C VAL A 149 -20.87 -7.67 5.48
N ASP A 150 -20.90 -8.68 6.34
CA ASP A 150 -19.97 -8.80 7.46
C ASP A 150 -18.75 -9.56 6.98
N GLN A 151 -17.55 -8.98 7.17
CA GLN A 151 -16.30 -9.60 6.73
C GLN A 151 -15.10 -9.16 7.56
N TRP A 152 -14.00 -9.90 7.41
CA TRP A 152 -12.68 -9.54 7.93
C TRP A 152 -12.02 -8.50 7.03
N VAL A 153 -11.79 -7.30 7.56
CA VAL A 153 -11.10 -6.22 6.85
C VAL A 153 -9.70 -6.04 7.44
N PHE A 154 -8.67 -6.00 6.58
CA PHE A 154 -7.29 -5.75 6.99
C PHE A 154 -7.16 -4.41 7.70
N ASN A 155 -6.47 -4.39 8.84
CA ASN A 155 -6.33 -3.19 9.65
C ASN A 155 -4.88 -2.82 9.94
N ASN A 156 -4.05 -3.79 10.32
CA ASN A 156 -2.67 -3.49 10.69
C ASN A 156 -1.67 -4.61 10.39
N LEU A 157 -0.42 -4.21 10.25
CA LEU A 157 0.76 -5.05 10.10
C LEU A 157 1.67 -4.83 11.31
N VAL A 158 2.17 -5.91 11.92
CA VAL A 158 3.29 -5.87 12.87
C VAL A 158 4.49 -6.49 12.18
N ARG A 159 5.66 -5.84 12.24
CA ARG A 159 6.92 -6.39 11.75
C ARG A 159 7.86 -6.73 12.90
N PHE A 160 8.67 -7.76 12.70
CA PHE A 160 9.70 -8.20 13.63
C PHE A 160 11.09 -7.95 13.05
N LYS A 161 12.06 -7.72 13.93
CA LYS A 161 13.49 -7.69 13.57
C LYS A 161 14.01 -9.09 13.28
#